data_AF-A0A166AV65-F1
#
_entry.id   AF-A0A166AV65-F1
#
_cell.length_a   1.000
_cell.length_b   1.000
_cell.length_c   1.000
_cell.angle_alpha   90.00
_cell.angle_beta   90.00
_cell.angle_gamma   90.00
#
_symmetry.space_group_name_H-M   'P 1'
#
loop_
_entity.id
_entity.type
_entity.pdbx_description
1 polymer ?
#
loop_
_entity_poly.entity_id
_entity_poly.type
_entity_poly.pdbx_seq_one_letter_code
_entity_poly.pdbx_strand_id
1 'polypeptide(L)'
;IGIYNAYSLNWLHRDISSGNVLFRLSPETRDDEQRHLRQCKCVIIDGDAAVRMDKREFASLKSGTMEFMSIRGLRAWAGSGGDFHCILDDMEAVFWLLVYTLV
;
A
#
# COMPACT_ATOMS: atom_id res chain seq x y z
N ILE A 1 7.24 3.65 5.91
CA ILE A 1 7.61 2.26 5.56
C ILE A 1 7.70 2.12 4.04
N GLY A 2 8.45 1.16 3.50
CA GLY A 2 8.41 0.80 2.08
C GLY A 2 7.50 -0.40 1.86
N ILE A 3 6.82 -0.49 0.71
CA ILE A 3 5.85 -1.57 0.46
C ILE A 3 6.49 -2.97 0.51
N TYR A 4 7.71 -3.10 -0.01
CA TYR A 4 8.50 -4.33 0.09
C TYR A 4 8.75 -4.73 1.55
N ASN A 5 9.08 -3.77 2.42
CA ASN A 5 9.32 -4.03 3.84
C ASN A 5 8.04 -4.49 4.55
N ALA A 6 6.88 -3.86 4.24
CA ALA A 6 5.60 -4.28 4.78
C ALA A 6 5.29 -5.74 4.38
N TYR A 7 5.42 -6.05 3.09
CA TYR A 7 5.18 -7.38 2.56
C TYR A 7 6.11 -8.43 3.15
N SER A 8 7.43 -8.17 3.20
CA SER A 8 8.42 -9.08 3.79
C SER A 8 8.18 -9.35 5.28
N LEU A 9 7.49 -8.45 5.98
CA LEU A 9 7.07 -8.60 7.37
C LEU A 9 5.64 -9.17 7.52
N ASN A 10 5.03 -9.65 6.43
CA ASN A 10 3.69 -10.23 6.38
C ASN A 10 2.56 -9.23 6.70
N TRP A 11 2.73 -7.97 6.30
CA TRP A 11 1.74 -6.89 6.44
C TRP A 11 1.18 -6.42 5.10
N LEU A 12 -0.11 -6.07 5.11
CA LEU A 12 -0.81 -5.33 4.05
C LEU A 12 -1.06 -3.91 4.56
N HIS A 13 -0.82 -2.90 3.71
CA HIS A 13 -0.98 -1.48 4.06
C HIS A 13 -2.44 -1.02 3.97
N ARG A 14 -3.12 -1.38 2.86
CA ARG A 14 -4.57 -1.19 2.65
C ARG A 14 -5.08 0.24 2.48
N ASP A 15 -4.17 1.21 2.50
CA ASP A 15 -4.48 2.61 2.18
C ASP A 15 -3.28 3.34 1.55
N ILE A 16 -2.78 2.80 0.44
CA ILE A 16 -1.73 3.46 -0.34
C ILE A 16 -2.41 4.50 -1.24
N SER A 17 -2.07 5.77 -1.06
CA SER A 17 -2.63 6.90 -1.80
C SER A 17 -1.60 8.02 -1.93
N SER A 18 -1.88 9.03 -2.75
CA SER A 18 -1.02 10.22 -2.85
C SER A 18 -0.93 11.00 -1.53
N GLY A 19 -1.97 10.94 -0.69
CA GLY A 19 -1.98 11.54 0.65
C GLY A 19 -1.10 10.81 1.67
N ASN A 20 -0.85 9.52 1.44
CA ASN A 20 -0.13 8.65 2.39
C ASN A 20 1.33 8.38 1.96
N VAL A 21 1.88 9.24 1.11
CA VAL A 21 3.29 9.20 0.69
C VAL A 21 3.99 10.51 1.00
N LEU A 22 4.97 10.45 1.89
CA LEU A 22 5.82 11.60 2.21
C LEU A 22 7.14 11.53 1.45
N PHE A 23 7.46 12.59 0.72
CA PHE A 23 8.77 12.78 0.11
C PHE A 23 9.75 13.34 1.14
N ARG A 24 10.97 12.80 1.14
CA ARG A 24 12.06 13.38 1.91
C ARG A 24 12.67 14.53 1.12
N LEU A 25 12.88 15.67 1.78
CA LEU A 25 13.65 16.80 1.22
C LEU A 25 15.08 16.40 0.86
N SER A 26 15.63 15.42 1.57
CA SER A 26 16.92 14.82 1.29
C SER A 26 16.80 13.29 1.38
N PRO A 27 17.03 12.56 0.27
CA PRO A 27 17.00 11.11 0.26
C PRO A 27 17.95 10.52 1.30
N GLU A 28 17.51 9.45 1.96
CA GLU A 28 18.32 8.70 2.92
C GLU A 28 19.06 7.57 2.20
N THR A 29 20.37 7.49 2.40
CA THR A 29 21.19 6.37 1.92
C THR A 29 21.08 5.20 2.90
N ARG A 30 20.68 4.03 2.40
CA ARG A 30 20.53 2.79 3.17
C ARG A 30 21.58 1.78 2.77
N ASP A 31 22.00 0.98 3.75
CA ASP A 31 22.85 -0.19 3.52
C ASP A 31 21.97 -1.36 3.09
N ASP A 32 21.74 -1.44 1.77
CA ASP A 32 20.93 -2.47 1.13
C ASP A 32 21.75 -3.15 0.02
N GLU A 33 21.69 -4.48 -0.06
CA GLU A 33 22.34 -5.25 -1.13
C GLU A 33 21.75 -4.89 -2.50
N GLN A 34 20.45 -4.58 -2.53
CA GLN A 34 19.76 -4.18 -3.75
C GLN A 34 20.00 -2.69 -4.01
N ARG A 35 20.88 -2.41 -4.99
CA ARG A 35 21.28 -1.01 -5.34
C ARG A 35 20.11 -0.05 -5.53
N HIS A 36 18.99 -0.51 -6.06
CA HIS A 36 17.80 0.32 -6.31
C HIS A 36 17.03 0.69 -5.03
N LEU A 37 17.25 -0.01 -3.92
CA LEU A 37 16.65 0.26 -2.60
C LEU A 37 17.55 1.13 -1.69
N ARG A 38 18.80 1.38 -2.09
CA ARG A 38 19.77 2.18 -1.30
C ARG A 38 19.39 3.65 -1.13
N GLN A 39 18.46 4.16 -1.93
CA GLN A 39 18.04 5.56 -1.87
C GLN A 39 16.56 5.63 -1.50
N CYS A 40 16.28 5.96 -0.24
CA CYS A 40 14.93 6.18 0.22
C CYS A 40 14.52 7.64 -0.04
N LYS A 41 13.80 7.86 -1.14
CA LYS A 41 13.27 9.18 -1.53
C LYS A 41 11.93 9.50 -0.89
N CYS A 42 11.12 8.48 -0.62
CA CYS A 42 9.81 8.63 -0.01
C CYS A 42 9.53 7.50 0.97
N VAL A 43 8.55 7.73 1.84
CA VAL A 43 8.04 6.74 2.78
C VAL A 43 6.51 6.71 2.69
N ILE A 44 5.95 5.51 2.73
CA ILE A 44 4.51 5.30 2.93
C ILE A 44 4.22 5.47 4.42
N ILE A 45 3.17 6.22 4.75
CA ILE A 45 2.69 6.50 6.11
C ILE A 45 1.24 6.04 6.27
N ASP A 46 0.67 6.27 7.45
CA ASP A 46 -0.73 5.97 7.77
C ASP A 46 -1.07 4.47 7.70
N GLY A 47 -0.49 3.73 8.64
CA GLY A 47 -0.68 2.28 8.77
C GLY A 47 -1.88 1.89 9.63
N ASP A 48 -2.81 2.79 9.93
CA ASP A 48 -3.93 2.49 10.85
C ASP A 48 -4.88 1.43 10.29
N ALA A 49 -4.97 1.34 8.96
CA ALA A 49 -5.71 0.29 8.25
C ALA A 49 -4.89 -1.00 8.03
N ALA A 50 -3.60 -1.00 8.39
CA ALA A 50 -2.70 -2.10 8.07
C ALA A 50 -3.04 -3.37 8.87
N VAL A 51 -2.94 -4.52 8.22
CA VAL A 51 -3.25 -5.82 8.83
C VAL A 51 -2.18 -6.85 8.51
N ARG A 52 -1.97 -7.79 9.42
CA ARG A 52 -1.11 -8.94 9.15
C ARG A 52 -1.85 -9.94 8.26
N MET A 53 -1.19 -10.51 7.25
CA MET A 53 -1.81 -11.42 6.28
C MET A 53 -2.29 -12.73 6.91
N ASP A 54 -1.75 -13.11 8.08
CA ASP A 54 -2.19 -14.27 8.87
C ASP A 54 -3.46 -13.98 9.70
N LYS A 55 -3.86 -12.70 9.83
CA LYS A 55 -5.08 -12.27 10.54
C LYS A 55 -6.18 -11.87 9.55
N ARG A 56 -6.71 -12.84 8.81
CA ARG A 56 -7.70 -12.65 7.73
C ARG A 56 -8.99 -11.95 8.16
N GLU A 57 -9.38 -12.06 9.42
CA GLU A 57 -10.60 -11.46 9.97
C GLU A 57 -10.62 -9.91 9.89
N PHE A 58 -9.45 -9.26 9.86
CA PHE A 58 -9.36 -7.80 9.72
C PHE A 58 -9.21 -7.34 8.27
N ALA A 59 -8.81 -8.23 7.37
CA ALA A 59 -8.65 -7.94 5.94
C ALA A 59 -9.99 -7.74 5.20
N SER A 60 -11.12 -8.03 5.85
CA SER A 60 -12.47 -7.82 5.31
C SER A 60 -13.09 -6.47 5.70
N LEU A 61 -12.45 -5.68 6.56
CA LEU A 61 -12.96 -4.35 6.91
C LEU A 61 -12.84 -3.41 5.71
N LYS A 62 -13.82 -2.56 5.45
CA LYS A 62 -13.73 -1.57 4.37
C LYS A 62 -12.73 -0.47 4.76
N SER A 63 -11.69 -0.29 3.97
CA SER A 63 -10.65 0.74 4.18
C SER A 63 -10.08 1.18 2.83
N GLY A 64 -9.36 2.31 2.82
CA GLY A 64 -8.62 2.78 1.67
C GLY A 64 -9.27 3.97 0.96
N THR A 65 -8.43 4.70 0.24
CA THR A 65 -8.82 5.83 -0.63
C THR A 65 -9.41 5.32 -1.95
N MET A 66 -10.64 5.73 -2.30
CA MET A 66 -11.43 5.12 -3.38
C MET A 66 -10.74 5.16 -4.76
N GLU A 67 -10.05 6.27 -5.05
CA GLU A 67 -9.33 6.50 -6.31
C GLU A 67 -8.12 5.56 -6.49
N PHE A 68 -7.59 5.01 -5.40
CA PHE A 68 -6.44 4.10 -5.40
C PHE A 68 -6.84 2.65 -5.06
N MET A 69 -8.11 2.40 -4.81
CA MET A 69 -8.61 1.07 -4.47
C MET A 69 -8.54 0.14 -5.69
N SER A 70 -8.21 -1.13 -5.47
CA SER A 70 -8.20 -2.13 -6.53
C SER A 70 -9.59 -2.33 -7.13
N ILE A 71 -9.68 -2.76 -8.40
CA ILE A 71 -10.96 -3.09 -9.04
C ILE A 71 -11.75 -4.14 -8.23
N ARG A 72 -11.04 -5.12 -7.64
CA ARG A 72 -11.65 -6.11 -6.74
C ARG A 72 -12.19 -5.45 -5.48
N GLY A 73 -11.41 -4.57 -4.85
CA GLY A 73 -11.81 -3.78 -3.69
C GLY A 73 -13.05 -2.94 -3.97
N LEU A 74 -13.10 -2.25 -5.12
CA LEU A 74 -14.25 -1.44 -5.53
C LEU A 74 -15.51 -2.29 -5.77
N ARG A 75 -15.37 -3.47 -6.38
CA ARG A 75 -16.50 -4.40 -6.57
C ARG A 75 -17.00 -4.95 -5.24
N ALA A 76 -16.11 -5.28 -4.32
CA ALA A 76 -16.43 -5.70 -2.96
C ALA A 76 -17.00 -4.54 -2.12
N TRP A 77 -16.63 -3.31 -2.44
CA TRP A 77 -17.22 -2.13 -1.83
C TRP A 77 -18.67 -1.93 -2.27
N ALA A 78 -18.92 -2.08 -3.58
CA ALA A 78 -20.23 -1.90 -4.20
C ALA A 78 -21.21 -3.06 -3.92
N GLY A 79 -20.71 -4.30 -3.87
CA GLY A 79 -21.47 -5.46 -3.42
C GLY A 79 -21.43 -5.62 -1.90
N SER A 80 -22.39 -6.32 -1.30
CA SER A 80 -22.28 -6.76 0.10
C SER A 80 -21.31 -7.94 0.29
N GLY A 81 -20.43 -8.20 -0.68
CA GLY A 81 -19.51 -9.33 -0.68
C GLY A 81 -18.22 -9.01 0.05
N GLY A 82 -17.87 -9.82 1.05
CA GLY A 82 -16.56 -9.76 1.68
C GLY A 82 -15.51 -10.34 0.75
N ASP A 83 -14.63 -9.50 0.23
CA ASP A 83 -13.44 -9.94 -0.48
C ASP A 83 -12.23 -9.64 0.41
N PHE A 84 -11.30 -10.60 0.51
CA PHE A 84 -10.13 -10.44 1.37
C PHE A 84 -9.11 -9.57 0.64
N HIS A 85 -8.75 -8.45 1.26
CA HIS A 85 -7.60 -7.65 0.82
C HIS A 85 -6.35 -8.54 0.80
N CYS A 86 -5.61 -8.49 -0.30
CA CYS A 86 -4.38 -9.22 -0.47
C CYS A 86 -3.28 -8.31 -1.02
N ILE A 87 -2.07 -8.84 -1.19
CA ILE A 87 -0.94 -8.05 -1.66
C ILE A 87 -1.16 -7.46 -3.07
N LEU A 88 -1.96 -8.11 -3.91
CA LEU A 88 -2.27 -7.58 -5.24
C LEU A 88 -3.08 -6.30 -5.17
N ASP A 89 -3.91 -6.13 -4.13
CA ASP A 89 -4.70 -4.92 -3.94
C ASP A 89 -3.80 -3.73 -3.54
N ASP A 90 -2.78 -3.96 -2.70
CA ASP A 90 -1.74 -2.95 -2.40
C ASP A 90 -0.86 -2.63 -3.63
N MET A 91 -0.55 -3.62 -4.47
CA MET A 91 0.20 -3.40 -5.72
C MET A 91 -0.62 -2.59 -6.74
N GLU A 92 -1.93 -2.84 -6.84
CA GLU A 92 -2.82 -2.07 -7.73
C GLU A 92 -2.93 -0.61 -7.25
N ALA A 93 -2.98 -0.38 -5.94
CA ALA A 93 -2.91 0.96 -5.38
C ALA A 93 -1.59 1.68 -5.73
N VAL A 94 -0.45 0.98 -5.70
CA VAL A 94 0.83 1.54 -6.20
C VAL A 94 0.76 1.87 -7.69
N PHE A 95 0.14 1.02 -8.50
CA PHE A 95 -0.05 1.31 -9.93
C PHE A 95 -0.86 2.60 -10.11
N TRP A 96 -1.99 2.76 -9.41
CA TRP A 96 -2.79 3.98 -9.46
C TRP A 96 -2.05 5.21 -8.94
N LEU A 97 -1.22 5.07 -7.90
CA LEU A 97 -0.34 6.14 -7.42
C LEU A 97 0.67 6.59 -8.48
N LEU A 98 1.29 5.65 -9.18
CA LEU A 98 2.22 5.97 -10.26
C LEU A 98 1.51 6.69 -11.41
N VAL A 99 0.32 6.23 -11.80
CA VAL A 99 -0.51 6.90 -12.81
C VAL A 99 -0.87 8.32 -12.36
N TYR A 100 -1.36 8.49 -11.13
CA TYR A 100 -1.73 9.78 -10.56
C TYR A 100 -0.54 10.77 -10.53
N THR A 101 0.67 10.28 -10.26
CA THR A 101 1.87 11.14 -10.20
C THR A 101 2.35 11.59 -11.58
N LEU A 102 1.98 10.87 -12.63
CA LEU A 102 2.40 11.16 -14.01
C LEU A 102 1.44 12.08 -14.77
N VAL A 103 0.26 12.35 -14.21
CA VAL A 103 -0.79 13.22 -14.77
C VAL A 103 -0.79 14.56 -14.05
#